data_AF-A0A7U2R1Y3-F1
#
_entry.id   AF-A0A7U2R1Y3-F1
#
_cell.length_a   1.000
_cell.length_b   1.000
_cell.length_c   1.000
_cell.angle_alpha   90.00
_cell.angle_beta   90.00
_cell.angle_gamma   90.00
#
_symmetry.space_group_name_H-M   'P 1'
#
loop_
_entity.id
_entity.type
_entity.pdbx_description
1 polymer ?
#
loop_
_entity_poly.entity_id
_entity_poly.type
_entity_poly.pdbx_seq_one_letter_code
_entity_poly.pdbx_strand_id
1 'polypeptide(L)'
;MSYVEFRRVQPWGYDEPIIDTDGSELHEDEFGSLLAKIIESNDVPMLNQYKEKHPRGITCSSEAREMDPFFVACRHGCTDVLRVLLEHYHDNLGQTTSLEERDIVLLNVACEYGQLETALFLLDSQPPLGSVGANMPGCETALLSAAQSIWNLSDELQYHENEALDWVDKRLTRSEQLINILLDRGASVHDVTMCPDEDIAEVKPQPLHTVLGLAVSRAGYKLLKGLIDEGANVHTRQECLGIGGPDFKEKHASFQDTTALHYGSMFWNVEGVQALFDLRGTDVDIADMVSVRDSLGRLPLHWAAAGAGDSDKAIIPDGAIVQRVLDTFELLLVGNPTAIMFRITKAKRLCTMQWQHTHQVAAIICIA
;
A
#
# COMPACT_ATOMS: atom_id res chain seq x y z
N MET A 1 5.58 -29.28 -9.09
CA MET A 1 4.19 -29.69 -9.38
C MET A 1 3.31 -28.72 -8.63
N SER A 2 2.44 -28.00 -9.32
CA SER A 2 1.85 -26.74 -8.82
C SER A 2 0.65 -26.91 -7.88
N TYR A 3 0.09 -28.13 -7.77
CA TYR A 3 -1.18 -28.39 -7.08
C TYR A 3 -1.16 -29.63 -6.16
N VAL A 4 0.01 -30.02 -5.66
CA VAL A 4 0.19 -31.31 -4.95
C VAL A 4 -0.66 -31.40 -3.68
N GLU A 5 -0.85 -30.28 -3.01
CA GLU A 5 -1.62 -30.10 -1.79
C GLU A 5 -3.11 -30.43 -1.97
N PHE A 6 -3.65 -30.34 -3.19
CA PHE A 6 -5.06 -30.59 -3.51
C PHE A 6 -5.36 -32.04 -3.91
N ARG A 7 -4.37 -32.94 -3.86
CA ARG A 7 -4.55 -34.37 -4.20
C ARG A 7 -5.24 -35.19 -3.11
N ARG A 8 -5.47 -34.60 -1.93
CA ARG A 8 -6.11 -35.29 -0.81
C ARG A 8 -7.61 -35.04 -0.82
N VAL A 9 -8.38 -36.12 -0.82
CA VAL A 9 -9.85 -36.05 -0.66
C VAL A 9 -10.17 -35.51 0.73
N GLN A 10 -10.82 -34.36 0.80
CA GLN A 10 -11.38 -33.85 2.05
C GLN A 10 -12.63 -34.67 2.43
N PRO A 11 -12.88 -34.97 3.72
CA PRO A 11 -13.95 -35.88 4.12
C PRO A 11 -15.37 -35.40 3.76
N TRP A 12 -15.52 -34.13 3.39
CA TRP A 12 -16.80 -33.44 3.21
C TRP A 12 -16.93 -32.72 1.85
N GLY A 13 -16.00 -32.91 0.92
CA GLY A 13 -16.03 -32.27 -0.41
C GLY A 13 -17.05 -32.93 -1.34
N TYR A 14 -18.03 -32.17 -1.82
CA TYR A 14 -19.13 -32.64 -2.68
C TYR A 14 -18.89 -32.47 -4.19
N ASP A 15 -17.71 -31.96 -4.56
CA ASP A 15 -17.44 -31.48 -5.91
C ASP A 15 -16.68 -32.51 -6.78
N GLU A 16 -17.05 -32.59 -8.06
CA GLU A 16 -16.33 -33.41 -9.04
C GLU A 16 -14.86 -32.97 -9.13
N PRO A 17 -13.90 -33.91 -9.06
CA PRO A 17 -12.48 -33.56 -9.15
C PRO A 17 -12.13 -33.03 -10.55
N ILE A 18 -11.15 -32.13 -10.56
CA ILE A 18 -10.45 -31.73 -11.79
C ILE A 18 -9.17 -32.56 -11.94
N ILE A 19 -8.58 -32.58 -13.13
CA ILE A 19 -7.45 -33.46 -13.45
C ILE A 19 -6.20 -32.63 -13.72
N ASP A 20 -5.17 -32.79 -12.89
CA ASP A 20 -3.86 -32.18 -13.07
C ASP A 20 -3.19 -32.70 -14.36
N THR A 21 -2.18 -31.97 -14.84
CA THR A 21 -1.36 -32.30 -16.01
C THR A 21 -0.69 -33.67 -15.93
N ASP A 22 -0.47 -34.23 -14.74
CA ASP A 22 0.09 -35.56 -14.52
C ASP A 22 -0.96 -36.68 -14.38
N GLY A 23 -2.25 -36.34 -14.53
CA GLY A 23 -3.38 -37.25 -14.40
C GLY A 23 -3.89 -37.45 -12.97
N SER A 24 -3.31 -36.76 -11.98
CA SER A 24 -3.82 -36.81 -10.61
C SER A 24 -5.15 -36.08 -10.47
N GLU A 25 -6.05 -36.62 -9.65
CA GLU A 25 -7.27 -35.93 -9.25
C GLU A 25 -6.94 -34.82 -8.24
N LEU A 26 -7.50 -33.64 -8.47
CA LEU A 26 -7.45 -32.51 -7.54
C LEU A 26 -8.85 -32.23 -7.01
N HIS A 27 -8.93 -32.00 -5.70
CA HIS A 27 -10.17 -31.78 -4.98
C HIS A 27 -10.20 -30.36 -4.40
N GLU A 28 -11.34 -29.71 -4.55
CA GLU A 28 -11.61 -28.43 -3.92
C GLU A 28 -11.87 -28.60 -2.42
N ASP A 29 -11.51 -27.59 -1.63
CA ASP A 29 -11.86 -27.52 -0.22
C ASP A 29 -13.06 -26.60 0.03
N GLU A 30 -13.55 -26.56 1.27
CA GLU A 30 -14.72 -25.73 1.64
C GLU A 30 -14.49 -24.22 1.51
N PHE A 31 -13.24 -23.78 1.31
CA PHE A 31 -12.83 -22.38 1.22
C PHE A 31 -12.58 -21.92 -0.23
N GLY A 32 -12.58 -22.84 -1.21
CA GLY A 32 -12.26 -22.51 -2.60
C GLY A 32 -10.76 -22.35 -2.86
N SER A 33 -9.90 -22.96 -2.04
CA SER A 33 -8.45 -22.77 -2.11
C SER A 33 -7.83 -23.27 -3.42
N LEU A 34 -8.39 -24.31 -4.05
CA LEU A 34 -7.92 -24.81 -5.34
C LEU A 34 -8.21 -23.79 -6.44
N LEU A 35 -9.43 -23.26 -6.49
CA LEU A 35 -9.78 -22.18 -7.41
C LEU A 35 -8.88 -20.95 -7.22
N ALA A 36 -8.67 -20.51 -5.97
CA ALA A 36 -7.77 -19.41 -5.68
C ALA A 36 -6.36 -19.68 -6.22
N LYS A 37 -5.83 -20.91 -6.02
CA LYS A 37 -4.51 -21.28 -6.52
C LYS A 37 -4.41 -21.29 -8.05
N ILE A 38 -5.44 -21.78 -8.73
CA ILE A 38 -5.52 -21.76 -10.20
C ILE A 38 -5.48 -20.31 -10.71
N ILE A 39 -6.21 -19.41 -10.04
CA ILE A 39 -6.26 -17.99 -10.37
C ILE A 39 -4.91 -17.33 -10.12
N GLU A 40 -4.31 -17.51 -8.94
CA GLU A 40 -2.98 -16.99 -8.58
C GLU A 40 -1.89 -17.43 -9.57
N SER A 41 -2.03 -18.64 -10.13
CA SER A 41 -1.10 -19.19 -11.11
C SER A 41 -1.35 -18.68 -12.54
N ASN A 42 -2.39 -17.86 -12.74
CA ASN A 42 -2.90 -17.41 -14.04
C ASN A 42 -3.15 -18.58 -15.01
N ASP A 43 -3.59 -19.73 -14.49
CA ASP A 43 -3.72 -20.99 -15.22
C ASP A 43 -5.09 -21.10 -15.91
N VAL A 44 -5.20 -20.48 -17.08
CA VAL A 44 -6.42 -20.47 -17.90
C VAL A 44 -6.90 -21.88 -18.29
N PRO A 45 -6.03 -22.83 -18.70
CA PRO A 45 -6.46 -24.20 -18.96
C PRO A 45 -7.14 -24.87 -17.76
N MET A 46 -6.52 -24.80 -16.58
CA MET A 46 -7.11 -25.39 -15.36
C MET A 46 -8.40 -24.68 -14.96
N LEU A 47 -8.47 -23.35 -15.11
CA LEU A 47 -9.69 -22.58 -14.84
C LEU A 47 -10.86 -23.02 -15.74
N ASN A 48 -10.60 -23.26 -17.03
CA ASN A 48 -11.64 -23.72 -17.94
C ASN A 48 -12.12 -25.14 -17.58
N GLN A 49 -11.19 -26.03 -17.21
CA GLN A 49 -11.58 -27.37 -16.72
C GLN A 49 -12.41 -27.27 -15.44
N TYR A 50 -12.01 -26.40 -14.50
CA TYR A 50 -12.76 -26.13 -13.29
C TYR A 50 -14.16 -25.60 -13.61
N LYS A 51 -14.27 -24.62 -14.51
CA LYS A 51 -15.55 -24.05 -14.98
C LYS A 51 -16.49 -25.10 -15.57
N GLU A 52 -15.98 -26.06 -16.34
CA GLU A 52 -16.82 -27.14 -16.91
C GLU A 52 -17.45 -28.03 -15.83
N LYS A 53 -16.69 -28.29 -14.76
CA LYS A 53 -17.15 -29.08 -13.61
C LYS A 53 -18.01 -28.26 -12.65
N HIS A 54 -17.71 -26.97 -12.52
CA HIS A 54 -18.26 -26.04 -11.51
C HIS A 54 -18.70 -24.71 -12.14
N PRO A 55 -19.70 -24.70 -13.04
CA PRO A 55 -20.01 -23.53 -13.86
C PRO A 55 -20.57 -22.34 -13.08
N ARG A 56 -21.08 -22.53 -11.86
CA ARG A 56 -21.44 -21.40 -10.99
C ARG A 56 -20.31 -21.00 -10.03
N GLY A 57 -19.37 -21.89 -9.75
CA GLY A 57 -18.36 -21.72 -8.70
C GLY A 57 -17.33 -20.62 -9.01
N ILE A 58 -16.91 -20.48 -10.27
CA ILE A 58 -15.81 -19.57 -10.61
C ILE A 58 -16.11 -18.07 -10.45
N THR A 59 -17.38 -17.69 -10.32
CA THR A 59 -17.81 -16.29 -10.14
C THR A 59 -18.67 -16.09 -8.90
N CYS A 60 -18.85 -17.13 -8.07
CA CYS A 60 -19.53 -17.00 -6.79
C CYS A 60 -18.75 -16.03 -5.88
N SER A 61 -19.48 -15.25 -5.09
CA SER A 61 -18.86 -14.47 -4.02
C SER A 61 -18.30 -15.43 -2.97
N SER A 62 -17.13 -15.12 -2.44
CA SER A 62 -16.61 -15.80 -1.24
C SER A 62 -17.08 -15.11 0.03
N GLU A 63 -17.11 -15.82 1.16
CA GLU A 63 -17.37 -15.23 2.47
C GLU A 63 -16.28 -14.22 2.86
N ALA A 64 -15.04 -14.49 2.45
CA ALA A 64 -13.91 -13.60 2.65
C ALA A 64 -13.56 -12.89 1.33
N ARG A 65 -13.48 -11.56 1.37
CA ARG A 65 -13.12 -10.74 0.21
C ARG A 65 -11.81 -11.18 -0.42
N GLU A 66 -10.81 -11.56 0.39
CA GLU A 66 -9.50 -11.96 -0.10
C GLU A 66 -9.53 -13.25 -0.92
N MET A 67 -10.59 -14.05 -0.80
CA MET A 67 -10.79 -15.30 -1.53
C MET A 67 -11.76 -15.13 -2.71
N ASP A 68 -12.31 -13.93 -2.97
CA ASP A 68 -13.16 -13.70 -4.13
C ASP A 68 -12.34 -13.83 -5.43
N PRO A 69 -12.80 -14.61 -6.44
CA PRO A 69 -12.05 -14.85 -7.67
C PRO A 69 -11.58 -13.58 -8.38
N PHE A 70 -12.40 -12.52 -8.39
CA PHE A 70 -12.06 -11.24 -9.01
C PHE A 70 -11.01 -10.48 -8.21
N PHE A 71 -11.13 -10.51 -6.88
CA PHE A 71 -10.17 -9.89 -5.98
C PHE A 71 -8.80 -10.56 -6.12
N VAL A 72 -8.74 -11.90 -6.06
CA VAL A 72 -7.49 -12.67 -6.22
C VAL A 72 -6.86 -12.38 -7.59
N ALA A 73 -7.63 -12.42 -8.67
CA ALA A 73 -7.10 -12.15 -10.01
C ALA A 73 -6.51 -10.73 -10.13
N CYS A 74 -7.20 -9.71 -9.58
CA CYS A 74 -6.71 -8.34 -9.59
C CYS A 74 -5.52 -8.12 -8.67
N ARG A 75 -5.50 -8.73 -7.49
CA ARG A 75 -4.40 -8.67 -6.52
C ARG A 75 -3.11 -9.24 -7.09
N HIS A 76 -3.19 -10.38 -7.78
CA HIS A 76 -2.02 -11.08 -8.32
C HIS A 76 -1.63 -10.69 -9.74
N GLY A 77 -2.44 -9.84 -10.41
CA GLY A 77 -2.15 -9.39 -11.77
C GLY A 77 -2.48 -10.42 -12.85
N CYS A 78 -3.34 -11.40 -12.54
CA CYS A 78 -3.67 -12.52 -13.43
C CYS A 78 -4.69 -12.10 -14.50
N THR A 79 -4.23 -11.28 -15.45
CA THR A 79 -5.08 -10.63 -16.47
C THR A 79 -5.79 -11.63 -17.39
N ASP A 80 -5.14 -12.74 -17.76
CA ASP A 80 -5.73 -13.72 -18.68
C ASP A 80 -6.88 -14.48 -18.01
N VAL A 81 -6.69 -14.88 -16.75
CA VAL A 81 -7.75 -15.46 -15.93
C VAL A 81 -8.87 -14.44 -15.67
N LEU A 82 -8.52 -13.19 -15.33
CA LEU A 82 -9.51 -12.14 -15.10
C LEU A 82 -10.44 -11.95 -16.31
N ARG A 83 -9.90 -12.02 -17.54
CA ARG A 83 -10.68 -11.96 -18.78
C ARG A 83 -11.74 -13.07 -18.83
N VAL A 84 -11.34 -14.31 -18.54
CA VAL A 84 -12.25 -15.47 -18.54
C VAL A 84 -13.33 -15.32 -17.46
N LEU A 85 -12.95 -14.84 -16.27
CA LEU A 85 -13.89 -14.58 -15.18
C LEU A 85 -14.93 -13.52 -15.56
N LEU A 86 -14.50 -12.42 -16.19
CA LEU A 86 -15.37 -11.34 -16.64
C LEU A 86 -16.31 -11.77 -17.77
N GLU A 87 -15.82 -12.52 -18.76
CA GLU A 87 -16.65 -13.10 -19.82
C GLU A 87 -17.75 -13.97 -19.21
N HIS A 88 -17.38 -14.88 -18.32
CA HIS A 88 -18.33 -15.76 -17.65
C HIS A 88 -19.33 -15.00 -16.77
N TYR A 89 -18.89 -13.96 -16.06
CA TYR A 89 -19.74 -13.12 -15.23
C TYR A 89 -20.76 -12.35 -16.06
N HIS A 90 -20.36 -11.75 -17.18
CA HIS A 90 -21.27 -11.06 -18.08
C HIS A 90 -22.32 -12.00 -18.71
N ASP A 91 -21.92 -13.22 -19.05
CA ASP A 91 -22.84 -14.25 -19.54
C ASP A 91 -23.85 -14.72 -18.48
N ASN A 92 -23.60 -14.45 -17.19
CA ASN A 92 -24.36 -14.96 -16.05
C ASN A 92 -24.84 -13.88 -15.05
N LEU A 93 -24.94 -12.61 -15.47
CA LEU A 93 -25.31 -11.47 -14.60
C LEU A 93 -26.57 -11.68 -13.73
N GLY A 94 -27.51 -12.53 -14.16
CA GLY A 94 -28.73 -12.84 -13.40
C GLY A 94 -28.58 -13.93 -12.33
N GLN A 95 -27.40 -14.55 -12.18
CA GLN A 95 -27.16 -15.69 -11.30
C GLN A 95 -26.05 -15.43 -10.26
N THR A 96 -25.45 -14.23 -10.27
CA THR A 96 -24.32 -13.87 -9.41
C THR A 96 -24.56 -12.51 -8.76
N THR A 97 -24.19 -12.37 -7.50
CA THR A 97 -24.13 -11.08 -6.79
C THR A 97 -23.27 -10.09 -7.57
N SER A 98 -23.69 -8.82 -7.64
CA SER A 98 -22.93 -7.79 -8.36
C SER A 98 -21.55 -7.55 -7.72
N LEU A 99 -20.59 -6.99 -8.47
CA LEU A 99 -19.27 -6.65 -7.90
C LEU A 99 -19.40 -5.52 -6.87
N GLU A 100 -20.34 -4.61 -7.09
CA GLU A 100 -20.68 -3.52 -6.19
C GLU A 100 -21.23 -4.03 -4.85
N GLU A 101 -22.12 -5.01 -4.86
CA GLU A 101 -22.64 -5.66 -3.64
C GLU A 101 -21.58 -6.48 -2.88
N ARG A 102 -20.45 -6.78 -3.53
CA ARG A 102 -19.28 -7.43 -2.91
C ARG A 102 -18.22 -6.43 -2.44
N ASP A 103 -18.48 -5.13 -2.62
CA ASP A 103 -17.54 -4.03 -2.37
C ASP A 103 -16.24 -4.11 -3.23
N ILE A 104 -16.26 -4.81 -4.36
CA ILE A 104 -15.08 -5.01 -5.22
C ILE A 104 -15.08 -4.01 -6.37
N VAL A 105 -14.12 -3.08 -6.34
CA VAL A 105 -13.79 -2.22 -7.48
C VAL A 105 -12.49 -2.70 -8.11
N LEU A 106 -12.58 -3.43 -9.23
CA LEU A 106 -11.46 -4.13 -9.86
C LEU A 106 -10.24 -3.23 -10.09
N LEU A 107 -10.47 -2.01 -10.61
CA LEU A 107 -9.41 -1.06 -10.88
C LEU A 107 -8.68 -0.65 -9.60
N ASN A 108 -9.42 -0.40 -8.52
CA ASN A 108 -8.84 0.04 -7.25
C ASN A 108 -7.99 -1.08 -6.64
N VAL A 109 -8.48 -2.33 -6.68
CA VAL A 109 -7.69 -3.51 -6.24
C VAL A 109 -6.42 -3.65 -7.08
N ALA A 110 -6.51 -3.60 -8.42
CA ALA A 110 -5.34 -3.68 -9.28
C ALA A 110 -4.33 -2.56 -8.99
N CYS A 111 -4.80 -1.34 -8.70
CA CYS A 111 -3.95 -0.21 -8.32
C CYS A 111 -3.33 -0.37 -6.92
N GLU A 112 -4.10 -0.83 -5.93
CA GLU A 112 -3.66 -1.12 -4.57
C GLU A 112 -2.53 -2.13 -4.55
N TYR A 113 -2.59 -3.14 -5.42
CA TYR A 113 -1.54 -4.15 -5.60
C TYR A 113 -0.58 -3.83 -6.76
N GLY A 114 -0.68 -2.63 -7.33
CA GLY A 114 0.15 -2.09 -8.44
C GLY A 114 0.41 -3.09 -9.56
N GLN A 115 -0.65 -3.78 -9.94
CA GLN A 115 -0.71 -4.67 -11.08
C GLN A 115 -0.97 -3.83 -12.34
N LEU A 116 0.11 -3.22 -12.83
CA LEU A 116 0.11 -2.24 -13.92
C LEU A 116 -0.63 -2.75 -15.16
N GLU A 117 -0.30 -3.96 -15.62
CA GLU A 117 -0.87 -4.56 -16.83
C GLU A 117 -2.38 -4.82 -16.68
N THR A 118 -2.80 -5.32 -15.52
CA THR A 118 -4.22 -5.54 -15.20
C THR A 118 -5.00 -4.23 -15.13
N ALA A 119 -4.45 -3.21 -14.48
CA ALA A 119 -5.09 -1.90 -14.39
C ALA A 119 -5.24 -1.24 -15.78
N LEU A 120 -4.21 -1.33 -16.64
CA LEU A 120 -4.28 -0.88 -18.03
C LEU A 120 -5.36 -1.65 -18.81
N PHE A 121 -5.41 -2.97 -18.67
CA PHE A 121 -6.47 -3.78 -19.29
C PHE A 121 -7.87 -3.30 -18.88
N LEU A 122 -8.10 -3.01 -17.59
CA LEU A 122 -9.39 -2.53 -17.10
C LEU A 122 -9.76 -1.14 -17.63
N LEU A 123 -8.78 -0.23 -17.69
CA LEU A 123 -8.95 1.13 -18.20
C LEU A 123 -9.19 1.19 -19.71
N ASP A 124 -8.54 0.31 -20.47
CA ASP A 124 -8.58 0.30 -21.94
C ASP A 124 -9.68 -0.62 -22.53
N SER A 125 -10.43 -1.32 -21.68
CA SER A 125 -11.58 -2.15 -22.08
C SER A 125 -12.71 -1.32 -22.69
N GLN A 126 -13.54 -1.95 -23.54
CA GLN A 126 -14.70 -1.31 -24.19
C GLN A 126 -16.00 -2.10 -23.94
N PRO A 127 -16.96 -1.57 -23.14
CA PRO A 127 -16.83 -0.35 -22.33
C PRO A 127 -15.76 -0.49 -21.23
N PRO A 128 -15.25 0.63 -20.66
CA PRO A 128 -14.30 0.56 -19.56
C PRO A 128 -14.86 -0.24 -18.40
N LEU A 129 -14.07 -1.20 -17.89
CA LEU A 129 -14.46 -2.08 -16.78
C LEU A 129 -14.02 -1.50 -15.41
N GLY A 130 -13.54 -0.26 -15.43
CA GLY A 130 -13.23 0.55 -14.26
C GLY A 130 -13.30 2.04 -14.63
N SER A 131 -13.51 2.89 -13.63
CA SER A 131 -13.48 4.34 -13.80
C SER A 131 -12.46 4.94 -12.84
N VAL A 132 -11.66 5.88 -13.32
CA VAL A 132 -10.64 6.59 -12.54
C VAL A 132 -11.27 7.34 -11.35
N GLY A 133 -12.53 7.77 -11.48
CA GLY A 133 -13.29 8.43 -10.42
C GLY A 133 -14.29 7.52 -9.70
N ALA A 134 -14.22 6.20 -9.89
CA ALA A 134 -15.08 5.27 -9.15
C ALA A 134 -14.74 5.34 -7.66
N ASN A 135 -15.66 5.92 -6.89
CA ASN A 135 -15.63 5.95 -5.44
C ASN A 135 -16.92 5.30 -4.94
N MET A 136 -16.84 4.01 -4.61
CA MET A 136 -17.89 3.35 -3.83
C MET A 136 -17.77 3.89 -2.39
N PRO A 137 -18.87 4.22 -1.69
CA PRO A 137 -18.78 4.72 -0.31
C PRO A 137 -17.89 3.82 0.56
N GLY A 138 -16.79 4.37 1.08
CA GLY A 138 -15.81 3.63 1.89
C GLY A 138 -14.67 2.95 1.11
N CYS A 139 -14.67 3.02 -0.23
CA CYS A 139 -13.57 2.55 -1.08
C CYS A 139 -12.68 3.72 -1.53
N GLU A 140 -11.38 3.50 -1.53
CA GLU A 140 -10.40 4.47 -2.05
C GLU A 140 -10.56 4.66 -3.56
N THR A 141 -10.20 5.82 -4.11
CA THR A 141 -10.14 6.01 -5.57
C THR A 141 -8.92 5.28 -6.15
N ALA A 142 -8.90 5.01 -7.46
CA ALA A 142 -7.79 4.32 -8.11
C ALA A 142 -6.42 4.99 -7.85
N LEU A 143 -6.38 6.33 -7.78
CA LEU A 143 -5.16 7.09 -7.51
C LEU A 143 -4.72 6.95 -6.05
N LEU A 144 -5.66 7.00 -5.10
CA LEU A 144 -5.36 6.73 -3.69
C LEU A 144 -4.87 5.29 -3.51
N SER A 145 -5.52 4.30 -4.11
CA SER A 145 -5.09 2.90 -4.07
C SER A 145 -3.67 2.73 -4.67
N ALA A 146 -3.36 3.40 -5.77
CA ALA A 146 -2.02 3.39 -6.35
C ALA A 146 -0.96 4.06 -5.44
N ALA A 147 -1.35 5.02 -4.59
CA ALA A 147 -0.48 5.57 -3.56
C ALA A 147 -0.39 4.67 -2.32
N GLN A 148 -1.49 4.01 -1.93
CA GLN A 148 -1.55 3.04 -0.84
C GLN A 148 -0.62 1.86 -1.10
N SER A 149 -0.52 1.48 -2.36
CA SER A 149 0.46 0.52 -2.84
C SER A 149 1.93 0.86 -2.51
N ILE A 150 2.30 2.14 -2.44
CA ILE A 150 3.67 2.60 -2.09
C ILE A 150 3.85 2.52 -0.56
N TRP A 151 2.76 2.70 0.17
CA TRP A 151 2.72 2.66 1.62
C TRP A 151 2.76 1.23 2.17
N ASN A 152 1.85 0.36 1.73
CA ASN A 152 1.63 -0.97 2.28
C ASN A 152 2.37 -2.07 1.51
N LEU A 153 3.67 -2.20 1.79
CA LEU A 153 4.52 -3.26 1.22
C LEU A 153 4.75 -4.40 2.21
N SER A 154 4.77 -4.07 3.51
CA SER A 154 5.19 -4.96 4.58
C SER A 154 4.36 -6.26 4.68
N ASP A 155 3.05 -6.16 4.43
CA ASP A 155 2.13 -7.31 4.55
C ASP A 155 2.41 -8.42 3.54
N GLU A 156 3.00 -8.10 2.37
CA GLU A 156 3.28 -9.07 1.32
C GLU A 156 4.73 -9.59 1.32
N LEU A 157 5.63 -8.98 2.11
CA LEU A 157 7.04 -9.36 2.15
C LEU A 157 7.26 -10.82 2.54
N GLN A 158 6.40 -11.37 3.41
CA GLN A 158 6.50 -12.76 3.86
C GLN A 158 6.38 -13.77 2.72
N TYR A 159 5.81 -13.39 1.58
CA TYR A 159 5.68 -14.26 0.40
C TYR A 159 6.90 -14.17 -0.54
N HIS A 160 7.89 -13.33 -0.23
CA HIS A 160 9.02 -12.98 -1.11
C HIS A 160 10.40 -13.15 -0.46
N GLU A 161 10.56 -14.02 0.54
CA GLU A 161 11.74 -14.14 1.42
C GLU A 161 13.12 -14.13 0.73
N ASN A 162 13.25 -14.61 -0.51
CA ASN A 162 14.53 -14.67 -1.25
C ASN A 162 14.76 -13.54 -2.27
N GLU A 163 13.72 -12.76 -2.61
CA GLU A 163 13.76 -11.70 -3.64
C GLU A 163 13.06 -10.41 -3.18
N ALA A 164 12.85 -10.25 -1.86
CA ALA A 164 12.03 -9.19 -1.28
C ALA A 164 12.40 -7.78 -1.76
N LEU A 165 13.71 -7.46 -1.83
CA LEU A 165 14.17 -6.13 -2.28
C LEU A 165 13.89 -5.88 -3.77
N ASP A 166 14.10 -6.88 -4.62
CA ASP A 166 13.81 -6.80 -6.06
C ASP A 166 12.29 -6.72 -6.30
N TRP A 167 11.51 -7.50 -5.55
CA TRP A 167 10.06 -7.41 -5.57
C TRP A 167 9.57 -6.01 -5.16
N VAL A 168 10.09 -5.45 -4.07
CA VAL A 168 9.74 -4.08 -3.64
C VAL A 168 10.08 -3.06 -4.73
N ASP A 169 11.28 -3.13 -5.31
CA ASP A 169 11.70 -2.18 -6.35
C ASP A 169 10.77 -2.22 -7.58
N LYS A 170 10.43 -3.43 -8.04
CA LYS A 170 9.45 -3.65 -9.11
C LYS A 170 8.05 -3.17 -8.73
N ARG A 171 7.65 -3.38 -7.48
CA ARG A 171 6.35 -2.95 -6.94
C ARG A 171 6.25 -1.43 -6.97
N LEU A 172 7.22 -0.73 -6.37
CA LEU A 172 7.31 0.73 -6.37
C LEU A 172 7.34 1.30 -7.79
N THR A 173 8.17 0.73 -8.66
CA THR A 173 8.28 1.16 -10.06
C THR A 173 6.96 1.08 -10.82
N ARG A 174 6.19 -0.01 -10.62
CA ARG A 174 4.86 -0.15 -11.23
C ARG A 174 3.85 0.83 -10.63
N SER A 175 3.89 1.07 -9.33
CA SER A 175 3.00 2.00 -8.64
C SER A 175 3.23 3.45 -9.06
N GLU A 176 4.48 3.89 -9.19
CA GLU A 176 4.78 5.23 -9.69
C GLU A 176 4.30 5.41 -11.14
N GLN A 177 4.47 4.39 -11.99
CA GLN A 177 3.94 4.41 -13.35
C GLN A 177 2.42 4.51 -13.36
N LEU A 178 1.75 3.71 -12.53
CA LEU A 178 0.29 3.76 -12.39
C LEU A 178 -0.22 5.12 -11.96
N ILE A 179 0.41 5.76 -10.97
CA ILE A 179 0.02 7.10 -10.52
C ILE A 179 0.10 8.08 -11.68
N ASN A 180 1.22 8.13 -12.42
CA ASN A 180 1.35 9.03 -13.58
C ASN A 180 0.27 8.76 -14.63
N ILE A 181 0.03 7.49 -14.94
CA ILE A 181 -0.98 7.07 -15.93
C ILE A 181 -2.41 7.47 -15.51
N LEU A 182 -2.72 7.38 -14.22
CA LEU A 182 -4.02 7.78 -13.68
C LEU A 182 -4.19 9.30 -13.72
N LEU A 183 -3.15 10.07 -13.40
CA LEU A 183 -3.14 11.53 -13.53
C LEU A 183 -3.36 11.96 -14.99
N ASP A 184 -2.66 11.33 -15.95
CA ASP A 184 -2.84 11.57 -17.38
C ASP A 184 -4.29 11.26 -17.85
N ARG A 185 -4.99 10.37 -17.14
CA ARG A 185 -6.41 10.03 -17.37
C ARG A 185 -7.39 10.85 -16.52
N GLY A 186 -6.92 11.91 -15.86
CA GLY A 186 -7.76 12.87 -15.15
C GLY A 186 -8.11 12.48 -13.70
N ALA A 187 -7.33 11.59 -13.08
CA ALA A 187 -7.45 11.34 -11.65
C ALA A 187 -7.16 12.61 -10.83
N SER A 188 -7.83 12.78 -9.70
CA SER A 188 -7.71 13.97 -8.87
C SER A 188 -6.72 13.74 -7.72
N VAL A 189 -5.67 14.56 -7.64
CA VAL A 189 -4.74 14.57 -6.50
C VAL A 189 -5.39 15.00 -5.17
N HIS A 190 -6.62 15.53 -5.23
CA HIS A 190 -7.40 15.95 -4.06
C HIS A 190 -8.26 14.82 -3.50
N ASP A 191 -8.15 13.61 -4.04
CA ASP A 191 -8.85 12.45 -3.51
C ASP A 191 -8.34 12.13 -2.11
N VAL A 192 -9.30 11.90 -1.19
CA VAL A 192 -9.03 11.62 0.22
C VAL A 192 -9.93 10.51 0.75
N THR A 193 -9.41 9.74 1.70
CA THR A 193 -10.19 8.80 2.50
C THR A 193 -10.49 9.44 3.86
N MET A 194 -11.71 9.27 4.36
CA MET A 194 -12.12 9.73 5.69
C MET A 194 -12.27 8.54 6.64
N CYS A 195 -12.12 8.78 7.94
CA CYS A 195 -12.44 7.76 8.94
C CYS A 195 -13.95 7.46 8.92
N PRO A 196 -14.39 6.18 8.92
CA PRO A 196 -15.82 5.86 8.98
C PRO A 196 -16.39 6.23 10.35
N ASP A 197 -17.31 7.19 10.39
CA ASP A 197 -18.15 7.57 11.53
C ASP A 197 -17.47 7.62 12.91
N GLU A 198 -16.87 8.77 13.23
CA GLU A 198 -16.82 9.22 14.62
C GLU A 198 -17.91 10.29 14.83
N ASP A 199 -18.96 9.90 15.55
CA ASP A 199 -20.03 10.74 16.14
C ASP A 199 -19.48 11.74 17.19
N ILE A 200 -18.29 12.30 16.97
CA ILE A 200 -17.65 13.27 17.85
C ILE A 200 -17.81 14.64 17.21
N ALA A 201 -18.98 15.23 17.43
CA ALA A 201 -19.42 16.52 16.88
C ALA A 201 -18.51 17.74 17.20
N GLU A 202 -17.40 17.55 17.92
CA GLU A 202 -16.49 18.60 18.37
C GLU A 202 -15.15 18.65 17.63
N VAL A 203 -14.80 17.65 16.82
CA VAL A 203 -13.50 17.61 16.13
C VAL A 203 -13.68 17.86 14.63
N LYS A 204 -12.90 18.81 14.08
CA LYS A 204 -12.91 19.11 12.65
C LYS A 204 -12.40 17.87 11.89
N PRO A 205 -13.19 17.25 11.00
CA PRO A 205 -12.76 16.04 10.30
C PRO A 205 -11.52 16.32 9.46
N GLN A 206 -10.51 15.47 9.59
CA GLN A 206 -9.28 15.48 8.80
C GLN A 206 -9.24 14.22 7.92
N PRO A 207 -8.69 14.29 6.71
CA PRO A 207 -8.48 13.11 5.89
C PRO A 207 -7.55 12.12 6.59
N LEU A 208 -7.91 10.84 6.53
CA LEU A 208 -7.03 9.76 6.96
C LEU A 208 -5.85 9.63 5.99
N HIS A 209 -6.17 9.49 4.70
CA HIS A 209 -5.17 9.37 3.63
C HIS A 209 -5.35 10.46 2.59
N THR A 210 -4.21 10.99 2.13
CA THR A 210 -4.11 11.82 0.91
C THR A 210 -3.12 11.15 -0.02
N VAL A 211 -3.26 11.38 -1.33
CA VAL A 211 -2.33 10.82 -2.34
C VAL A 211 -0.87 11.20 -2.02
N LEU A 212 -0.62 12.47 -1.70
CA LEU A 212 0.72 12.95 -1.34
C LEU A 212 1.22 12.37 -0.01
N GLY A 213 0.35 12.28 1.00
CA GLY A 213 0.68 11.74 2.32
C GLY A 213 1.06 10.25 2.27
N LEU A 214 0.44 9.48 1.39
CA LEU A 214 0.80 8.09 1.16
C LEU A 214 2.07 7.97 0.31
N ALA A 215 2.13 8.68 -0.82
CA ALA A 215 3.24 8.61 -1.76
C ALA A 215 4.58 9.03 -1.12
N VAL A 216 4.59 10.06 -0.26
CA VAL A 216 5.82 10.55 0.37
C VAL A 216 6.53 9.52 1.27
N SER A 217 5.85 8.43 1.64
CA SER A 217 6.48 7.32 2.37
C SER A 217 7.71 6.78 1.63
N ARG A 218 7.64 6.61 0.30
CA ARG A 218 8.73 5.98 -0.48
C ARG A 218 8.90 6.47 -1.91
N ALA A 219 7.98 7.27 -2.44
CA ALA A 219 8.09 7.80 -3.79
C ALA A 219 9.32 8.70 -3.95
N GLY A 220 9.90 8.67 -5.16
CA GLY A 220 11.01 9.53 -5.52
C GLY A 220 10.61 11.00 -5.70
N TYR A 221 11.61 11.89 -5.68
CA TYR A 221 11.40 13.34 -5.82
C TYR A 221 10.56 13.71 -7.04
N LYS A 222 10.80 13.05 -8.18
CA LYS A 222 10.12 13.36 -9.46
C LYS A 222 8.60 13.17 -9.36
N LEU A 223 8.16 12.06 -8.77
CA LEU A 223 6.73 11.78 -8.64
C LEU A 223 6.07 12.77 -7.68
N LEU A 224 6.70 13.04 -6.53
CA LEU A 224 6.19 13.98 -5.54
C LEU A 224 6.09 15.39 -6.10
N LYS A 225 7.08 15.81 -6.90
CA LYS A 225 7.01 17.07 -7.64
C LYS A 225 5.80 17.11 -8.56
N GLY A 226 5.57 16.06 -9.35
CA GLY A 226 4.40 15.96 -10.23
C GLY A 226 3.09 16.11 -9.46
N LEU A 227 2.92 15.39 -8.35
CA LEU A 227 1.73 15.49 -7.52
C LEU A 227 1.49 16.91 -6.99
N ILE A 228 2.55 17.60 -6.53
CA ILE A 228 2.45 18.96 -6.00
C ILE A 228 2.20 19.98 -7.12
N ASP A 229 2.81 19.81 -8.30
CA ASP A 229 2.56 20.64 -9.48
C ASP A 229 1.09 20.51 -9.94
N GLU A 230 0.49 19.32 -9.83
CA GLU A 230 -0.94 19.05 -10.08
C GLU A 230 -1.86 19.56 -8.96
N GLY A 231 -1.30 20.15 -7.89
CA GLY A 231 -2.06 20.84 -6.84
C GLY A 231 -2.18 20.09 -5.51
N ALA A 232 -1.47 18.98 -5.30
CA ALA A 232 -1.47 18.31 -4.01
C ALA A 232 -0.92 19.23 -2.91
N ASN A 233 -1.69 19.41 -1.82
CA ASN A 233 -1.34 20.34 -0.76
C ASN A 233 -0.37 19.70 0.25
N VAL A 234 0.88 20.19 0.24
CA VAL A 234 1.98 19.80 1.13
C VAL A 234 1.64 19.94 2.63
N HIS A 235 0.77 20.90 2.97
CA HIS A 235 0.46 21.30 4.34
C HIS A 235 -0.84 20.71 4.87
N THR A 236 -1.43 19.75 4.14
CA THR A 236 -2.66 19.08 4.56
C THR A 236 -2.46 18.43 5.93
N ARG A 237 -3.42 18.66 6.83
CA ARG A 237 -3.49 17.98 8.12
C ARG A 237 -4.27 16.70 7.97
N GLN A 238 -3.70 15.62 8.49
CA GLN A 238 -4.25 14.29 8.37
C GLN A 238 -4.48 13.68 9.76
N GLU A 239 -5.45 12.79 9.80
CA GLU A 239 -5.55 11.81 10.86
C GLU A 239 -4.61 10.63 10.56
N CYS A 240 -3.99 10.09 11.58
CA CYS A 240 -3.17 8.89 11.48
C CYS A 240 -3.69 7.85 12.46
N LEU A 241 -3.95 6.65 11.96
CA LEU A 241 -4.22 5.50 12.80
C LEU A 241 -2.93 5.03 13.47
N GLY A 242 -3.06 4.51 14.69
CA GLY A 242 -1.92 3.92 15.41
C GLY A 242 -1.50 2.55 14.86
N ILE A 243 -2.37 1.87 14.11
CA ILE A 243 -2.08 0.59 13.45
C ILE A 243 -1.38 0.87 12.12
N GLY A 244 -0.25 0.21 11.86
CA GLY A 244 0.59 0.50 10.68
C GLY A 244 1.28 1.87 10.73
N GLY A 245 1.17 2.58 11.85
CA GLY A 245 1.78 3.87 12.12
C GLY A 245 3.16 3.77 12.77
N PRO A 246 3.68 4.90 13.28
CA PRO A 246 5.01 4.97 13.90
C PRO A 246 5.14 4.08 15.15
N ASP A 247 6.31 3.46 15.35
CA ASP A 247 6.60 2.56 16.48
C ASP A 247 6.89 3.34 17.78
N PHE A 248 5.88 4.12 18.22
CA PHE A 248 5.91 4.78 19.51
C PHE A 248 5.61 3.80 20.65
N LYS A 249 6.25 4.04 21.80
CA LYS A 249 6.00 3.23 23.02
C LYS A 249 4.57 3.32 23.51
N GLU A 250 3.97 4.50 23.41
CA GLU A 250 2.58 4.75 23.78
C GLU A 250 1.69 4.52 22.56
N LYS A 251 0.86 3.48 22.64
CA LYS A 251 -0.08 3.13 21.58
C LYS A 251 -1.37 3.93 21.75
N HIS A 252 -1.66 4.77 20.77
CA HIS A 252 -2.93 5.48 20.64
C HIS A 252 -3.71 4.90 19.46
N ALA A 253 -5.05 4.87 19.55
CA ALA A 253 -5.89 4.34 18.48
C ALA A 253 -5.79 5.19 17.20
N SER A 254 -5.87 6.51 17.34
CA SER A 254 -5.58 7.49 16.31
C SER A 254 -5.06 8.80 16.93
N PHE A 255 -4.53 9.68 16.08
CA PHE A 255 -4.16 11.05 16.43
C PHE A 255 -4.18 11.92 15.16
N GLN A 256 -4.32 13.24 15.35
CA GLN A 256 -4.57 14.19 14.26
C GLN A 256 -3.40 15.15 14.05
N ASP A 257 -3.57 16.08 13.11
CA ASP A 257 -2.63 17.16 12.79
C ASP A 257 -1.28 16.65 12.24
N THR A 258 -1.25 15.42 11.75
CA THR A 258 -0.08 14.88 11.04
C THR A 258 0.02 15.52 9.65
N THR A 259 1.20 15.48 9.05
CA THR A 259 1.45 16.07 7.72
C THR A 259 2.25 15.08 6.89
N ALA A 260 2.31 15.31 5.58
CA ALA A 260 3.19 14.55 4.68
C ALA A 260 4.65 14.51 5.19
N LEU A 261 5.11 15.58 5.86
CA LEU A 261 6.45 15.63 6.44
C LEU A 261 6.62 14.63 7.59
N HIS A 262 5.61 14.40 8.43
CA HIS A 262 5.65 13.38 9.47
C HIS A 262 5.82 11.97 8.88
N TYR A 263 5.07 11.66 7.81
CA TYR A 263 5.16 10.37 7.13
C TYR A 263 6.49 10.17 6.41
N GLY A 264 6.94 11.15 5.61
CA GLY A 264 8.25 11.08 4.95
C GLY A 264 9.40 10.92 5.94
N SER A 265 9.28 11.57 7.11
CA SER A 265 10.22 11.43 8.23
C SER A 265 10.24 10.02 8.82
N MET A 266 9.06 9.44 9.06
CA MET A 266 8.90 8.08 9.63
C MET A 266 9.54 7.00 8.76
N PHE A 267 9.40 7.12 7.45
CA PHE A 267 9.97 6.17 6.48
C PHE A 267 11.42 6.49 6.07
N TRP A 268 12.01 7.56 6.61
CA TRP A 268 13.34 8.04 6.23
C TRP A 268 13.49 8.25 4.71
N ASN A 269 12.43 8.78 4.09
CA ASN A 269 12.44 9.13 2.68
C ASN A 269 13.11 10.49 2.50
N VAL A 270 14.44 10.49 2.43
CA VAL A 270 15.28 11.70 2.25
C VAL A 270 14.83 12.51 1.04
N GLU A 271 14.60 11.85 -0.11
CA GLU A 271 14.13 12.53 -1.33
C GLU A 271 12.74 13.14 -1.13
N GLY A 272 11.84 12.42 -0.46
CA GLY A 272 10.51 12.92 -0.17
C GLY A 272 10.50 14.11 0.77
N VAL A 273 11.28 14.06 1.86
CA VAL A 273 11.45 15.19 2.78
C VAL A 273 12.03 16.40 2.05
N GLN A 274 13.04 16.19 1.21
CA GLN A 274 13.62 17.25 0.39
C GLN A 274 12.60 17.85 -0.59
N ALA A 275 11.80 17.02 -1.26
CA ALA A 275 10.73 17.48 -2.15
C ALA A 275 9.70 18.35 -1.43
N LEU A 276 9.26 17.94 -0.24
CA LEU A 276 8.33 18.74 0.56
C LEU A 276 8.93 20.09 0.95
N PHE A 277 10.22 20.15 1.26
CA PHE A 277 10.90 21.41 1.55
C PHE A 277 11.00 22.29 0.30
N ASP A 278 11.50 21.76 -0.81
CA ASP A 278 11.71 22.54 -2.03
C ASP A 278 10.39 23.08 -2.61
N LEU A 279 9.29 22.36 -2.40
CA LEU A 279 7.98 22.62 -2.98
C LEU A 279 6.94 23.10 -1.95
N ARG A 280 7.39 23.59 -0.79
CA ARG A 280 6.53 24.06 0.32
C ARG A 280 5.70 25.31 0.04
N GLY A 281 5.91 25.96 -1.10
CA GLY A 281 5.37 27.30 -1.39
C GLY A 281 6.32 28.42 -0.91
N THR A 282 6.23 29.59 -1.54
CA THR A 282 7.21 30.68 -1.37
C THR A 282 7.18 31.33 0.02
N ASP A 283 6.05 31.26 0.71
CA ASP A 283 5.78 32.02 1.94
C ASP A 283 5.91 31.16 3.21
N VAL A 284 6.36 29.91 3.08
CA VAL A 284 6.49 28.98 4.21
C VAL A 284 7.97 28.78 4.52
N ASP A 285 8.37 28.95 5.79
CA ASP A 285 9.71 28.62 6.25
C ASP A 285 9.82 27.11 6.53
N ILE A 286 10.97 26.52 6.22
CA ILE A 286 11.30 25.14 6.63
C ILE A 286 11.21 25.02 8.15
N ALA A 287 11.63 26.05 8.89
CA ALA A 287 11.56 26.08 10.35
C ALA A 287 10.12 25.89 10.87
N ASP A 288 9.13 26.45 10.18
CA ASP A 288 7.72 26.28 10.52
C ASP A 288 7.26 24.85 10.26
N MET A 289 7.64 24.27 9.11
CA MET A 289 7.29 22.89 8.75
C MET A 289 7.83 21.87 9.76
N VAL A 290 9.11 21.99 10.15
CA VAL A 290 9.73 21.05 11.11
C VAL A 290 9.27 21.27 12.55
N SER A 291 8.64 22.42 12.83
CA SER A 291 8.06 22.75 14.14
C SER A 291 6.58 22.39 14.26
N VAL A 292 5.96 21.91 13.17
CA VAL A 292 4.58 21.43 13.20
C VAL A 292 4.44 20.29 14.19
N ARG A 293 3.40 20.36 15.03
CA ARG A 293 3.05 19.32 15.99
C ARG A 293 1.81 18.57 15.54
N ASP A 294 1.82 17.27 15.77
CA ASP A 294 0.59 16.47 15.79
C ASP A 294 -0.21 16.74 17.07
N SER A 295 -1.39 16.12 17.20
CA SER A 295 -2.30 16.31 18.33
C SER A 295 -1.74 15.84 19.68
N LEU A 296 -0.64 15.08 19.67
CA LEU A 296 0.09 14.64 20.87
C LEU A 296 1.36 15.47 21.12
N GLY A 297 1.56 16.54 20.36
CA GLY A 297 2.67 17.47 20.53
C GLY A 297 3.98 17.01 19.91
N ARG A 298 3.98 15.94 19.10
CA ARG A 298 5.19 15.35 18.51
C ARG A 298 5.53 16.07 17.20
N LEU A 299 6.83 16.16 16.90
CA LEU A 299 7.40 16.82 15.73
C LEU A 299 7.74 15.77 14.67
N PRO A 300 7.96 16.15 13.40
CA PRO A 300 8.50 15.25 12.38
C PRO A 300 9.79 14.53 12.81
N LEU A 301 10.65 15.21 13.60
CA LEU A 301 11.85 14.60 14.16
C LEU A 301 11.54 13.44 15.13
N HIS A 302 10.47 13.54 15.94
CA HIS A 302 10.05 12.44 16.82
C HIS A 302 9.56 11.23 16.00
N TRP A 303 8.90 11.49 14.86
CA TRP A 303 8.46 10.46 13.94
C TRP A 303 9.63 9.78 13.22
N ALA A 304 10.64 10.54 12.78
CA ALA A 304 11.89 9.98 12.25
C ALA A 304 12.62 9.11 13.30
N ALA A 305 12.54 9.48 14.58
CA ALA A 305 13.16 8.70 15.64
C ALA A 305 12.39 7.44 16.00
N ALA A 306 11.06 7.45 15.94
CA ALA A 306 10.25 6.24 16.09
C ALA A 306 10.49 5.29 14.92
N GLY A 307 10.50 5.83 13.69
CA GLY A 307 10.60 5.05 12.47
C GLY A 307 9.33 4.27 12.15
N ALA A 308 9.34 3.65 10.98
CA ALA A 308 8.38 2.62 10.60
C ALA A 308 8.69 1.28 11.31
N GLY A 309 7.75 0.35 11.29
CA GLY A 309 7.86 -0.95 11.97
C GLY A 309 9.03 -1.81 11.46
N ASP A 310 9.33 -2.92 12.15
CA ASP A 310 10.47 -3.77 11.79
C ASP A 310 10.39 -4.38 10.37
N SER A 311 9.17 -4.65 9.90
CA SER A 311 8.93 -5.09 8.52
C SER A 311 9.34 -4.04 7.49
N ASP A 312 9.06 -2.76 7.75
CA ASP A 312 9.45 -1.66 6.84
C ASP A 312 10.96 -1.38 6.87
N LYS A 313 11.63 -1.65 8.00
CA LYS A 313 13.09 -1.59 8.08
C LYS A 313 13.74 -2.66 7.20
N ALA A 314 13.14 -3.85 7.12
CA ALA A 314 13.64 -4.95 6.30
C ALA A 314 13.60 -4.66 4.79
N ILE A 315 12.79 -3.68 4.36
CA ILE A 315 12.73 -3.20 2.97
C ILE A 315 13.97 -2.38 2.60
N ILE A 316 14.66 -1.80 3.58
CA ILE A 316 15.82 -0.95 3.34
C ILE A 316 17.08 -1.82 3.42
N PRO A 317 17.98 -1.77 2.42
CA PRO A 317 19.23 -2.53 2.48
C PRO A 317 20.01 -2.20 3.76
N ASP A 318 20.50 -3.22 4.47
CA ASP A 318 21.17 -3.10 5.78
C ASP A 318 22.30 -2.04 5.81
N GLY A 319 23.01 -1.86 4.70
CA GLY A 319 24.09 -0.87 4.57
C GLY A 319 23.62 0.58 4.36
N ALA A 320 22.35 0.78 3.99
CA ALA A 320 21.79 2.08 3.64
C ALA A 320 20.93 2.68 4.75
N ILE A 321 20.34 1.87 5.63
CA ILE A 321 19.39 2.33 6.66
C ILE A 321 19.99 3.41 7.57
N VAL A 322 21.21 3.19 8.07
CA VAL A 322 21.87 4.14 8.99
C VAL A 322 22.06 5.49 8.32
N GLN A 323 22.50 5.51 7.07
CA GLN A 323 22.74 6.74 6.34
C GLN A 323 21.44 7.47 6.03
N ARG A 324 20.38 6.74 5.59
CA ARG A 324 19.05 7.33 5.34
C ARG A 324 18.47 7.97 6.60
N VAL A 325 18.59 7.32 7.75
CA VAL A 325 18.17 7.87 9.04
C VAL A 325 18.95 9.15 9.34
N LEU A 326 20.29 9.12 9.23
CA LEU A 326 21.12 10.29 9.52
C LEU A 326 20.81 11.47 8.60
N ASP A 327 20.66 11.23 7.30
CA ASP A 327 20.36 12.26 6.30
C ASP A 327 18.98 12.88 6.57
N THR A 328 17.98 12.06 6.93
CA THR A 328 16.65 12.53 7.32
C THR A 328 16.73 13.43 8.56
N PHE A 329 17.50 13.03 9.58
CA PHE A 329 17.68 13.85 10.78
C PHE A 329 18.40 15.16 10.46
N GLU A 330 19.40 15.14 9.58
CA GLU A 330 20.10 16.36 9.15
C GLU A 330 19.13 17.34 8.47
N LEU A 331 18.26 16.87 7.59
CA LEU A 331 17.22 17.69 6.95
C LEU A 331 16.26 18.30 7.98
N LEU A 332 15.77 17.52 8.95
CA LEU A 332 14.80 17.98 9.94
C LEU A 332 15.38 18.96 10.96
N LEU A 333 16.71 19.00 11.12
CA LEU A 333 17.38 19.89 12.06
C LEU A 333 17.78 21.24 11.48
N VAL A 334 17.55 21.47 10.19
CA VAL A 334 17.83 22.75 9.52
C VAL A 334 17.11 23.92 10.20
N GLY A 335 15.93 23.69 10.79
CA GLY A 335 15.18 24.70 11.56
C GLY A 335 15.69 24.97 12.99
N ASN A 336 16.59 24.13 13.54
CA ASN A 336 17.18 24.33 14.88
C ASN A 336 18.60 23.75 15.01
N PRO A 337 19.59 24.33 14.30
CA PRO A 337 20.91 23.72 14.09
C PRO A 337 21.79 23.65 15.34
N THR A 338 21.62 24.54 16.32
CA THR A 338 22.62 24.77 17.38
C THR A 338 22.55 23.82 18.57
N ALA A 339 21.40 23.23 18.89
CA ALA A 339 21.27 22.38 20.09
C ALA A 339 21.56 20.89 19.83
N ILE A 340 21.36 20.41 18.59
CA ILE A 340 21.31 18.97 18.28
C ILE A 340 22.49 18.52 17.38
N MET A 341 23.09 19.38 16.55
CA MET A 341 24.25 19.00 15.72
C MET A 341 25.49 18.56 16.51
N PHE A 342 25.68 19.11 17.71
CA PHE A 342 26.73 18.64 18.61
C PHE A 342 26.49 17.18 19.06
N ARG A 343 25.23 16.76 19.18
CA ARG A 343 24.83 15.41 19.61
C ARG A 343 24.86 14.40 18.45
N ILE A 344 24.47 14.79 17.24
CA ILE A 344 24.59 13.94 16.03
C ILE A 344 26.06 13.61 15.74
N THR A 345 26.93 14.62 15.80
CA THR A 345 28.38 14.40 15.59
C THR A 345 28.96 13.40 16.60
N LYS A 346 28.44 13.39 17.83
CA LYS A 346 28.82 12.43 18.88
C LYS A 346 28.22 11.04 18.63
N ALA A 347 26.99 10.96 18.15
CA ALA A 347 26.33 9.71 17.75
C ALA A 347 27.03 9.04 16.56
N LYS A 348 27.41 9.80 15.51
CA LYS A 348 28.23 9.30 14.39
C LYS A 348 29.53 8.64 14.84
N ARG A 349 30.19 9.18 15.87
CA ARG A 349 31.41 8.59 16.47
C ARG A 349 31.16 7.35 17.33
N LEU A 350 29.96 7.20 17.89
CA LEU A 350 29.56 6.03 18.69
C LEU A 350 29.06 4.88 17.79
N CYS A 351 28.39 5.19 16.68
CA CYS A 351 27.90 4.21 15.70
C CYS A 351 29.02 3.36 15.06
N THR A 352 30.26 3.86 14.99
CA THR A 352 31.42 3.09 14.51
C THR A 352 31.85 1.96 15.45
N MET A 353 31.30 1.83 16.67
CA MET A 353 31.82 0.90 17.69
C MET A 353 30.92 -0.27 18.10
N GLN A 354 29.61 -0.28 17.86
CA GLN A 354 28.77 -1.46 18.15
C GLN A 354 27.33 -1.20 17.69
N TRP A 355 26.74 -2.10 16.91
CA TRP A 355 25.33 -2.06 16.55
C TRP A 355 24.67 -3.39 16.88
N GLN A 356 23.78 -3.39 17.87
CA GLN A 356 22.77 -4.44 18.04
C GLN A 356 21.34 -3.92 18.18
N HIS A 357 21.08 -2.63 18.44
CA HIS A 357 19.69 -2.14 18.54
C HIS A 357 19.50 -0.68 18.09
N THR A 358 18.70 -0.48 17.03
CA THR A 358 18.20 0.79 16.46
C THR A 358 17.56 1.70 17.50
N HIS A 359 16.87 1.10 18.48
CA HIS A 359 16.23 1.82 19.58
C HIS A 359 17.20 2.66 20.43
N GLN A 360 18.50 2.35 20.44
CA GLN A 360 19.48 3.12 21.22
C GLN A 360 19.88 4.46 20.57
N VAL A 361 19.88 4.58 19.23
CA VAL A 361 20.21 5.85 18.55
C VAL A 361 19.05 6.83 18.66
N ALA A 362 17.82 6.35 18.47
CA ALA A 362 16.61 7.12 18.73
C ALA A 362 16.52 7.55 20.22
N ALA A 363 16.85 6.67 21.16
CA ALA A 363 16.88 7.00 22.58
C ALA A 363 17.94 8.07 22.94
N ILE A 364 19.09 8.12 22.25
CA ILE A 364 20.11 9.15 22.48
C ILE A 364 19.67 10.53 21.95
N ILE A 365 18.84 10.57 20.91
CA ILE A 365 18.36 11.82 20.30
C ILE A 365 17.05 12.32 20.94
N CYS A 366 16.17 11.42 21.39
CA CYS A 366 14.87 11.75 22.00
C CYS A 366 14.91 12.16 23.48
N ILE A 367 16.04 12.10 24.18
CA ILE A 367 16.19 12.65 25.55
C ILE A 367 16.59 14.15 25.48
N ALA A 368 16.03 14.91 24.52
CA ALA A 368 16.32 16.33 24.34
C ALA A 368 15.03 17.15 24.36
#